data_AF-A0A484MKV2-F1
#
_entry.id   AF-A0A484MKV2-F1
#
_cell.length_a   1.000
_cell.length_b   1.000
_cell.length_c   1.000
_cell.angle_alpha   90.00
_cell.angle_beta   90.00
_cell.angle_gamma   90.00
#
_symmetry.space_group_name_H-M   'P 1'
#
loop_
_entity.id
_entity.type
_entity.pdbx_description
1 polymer ?
#
loop_
_entity_poly.entity_id
_entity_poly.type
_entity_poly.pdbx_seq_one_letter_code
_entity_poly.pdbx_strand_id
1 'polypeptide(L)'
;MHNFGSPRVGNKKFVELYNEKVKDSWRAVNHRDIIPTVPRLMGYCHVAQPVYLTAGYQKNAMANVEPLEDSYQVDVIGEATPDVIMKGEKEFIEKILNTEIKFFRAIRDGSALM
;
A
#
# COMPACT_ATOMS: atom_id res chain seq x y z
N MET A 1 7.59 -16.10 -4.14
CA MET A 1 6.53 -15.39 -4.89
C MET A 1 6.95 -13.94 -5.08
N HIS A 2 6.80 -13.39 -6.28
CA HIS A 2 7.24 -12.02 -6.58
C HIS A 2 6.04 -11.23 -7.08
N ASN A 3 5.66 -10.19 -6.31
CA ASN A 3 4.51 -9.35 -6.60
C ASN A 3 4.97 -7.93 -6.92
N PHE A 4 4.23 -7.26 -7.81
CA PHE A 4 4.47 -5.87 -8.20
C PHE A 4 3.16 -5.11 -8.03
N GLY A 5 3.18 -4.01 -7.26
CA GLY A 5 1.99 -3.19 -7.06
C GLY A 5 0.80 -3.92 -6.41
N SER A 6 1.04 -4.99 -5.64
CA SER A 6 -0.05 -5.82 -5.13
C SER A 6 -0.80 -5.15 -3.97
N PRO A 7 -2.15 -5.18 -3.97
CA PRO A 7 -2.97 -4.68 -2.86
C PRO A 7 -2.88 -5.61 -1.64
N ARG A 8 -3.47 -5.21 -0.51
CA ARG A 8 -3.63 -6.09 0.66
C ARG A 8 -4.73 -7.12 0.38
N VAL A 9 -4.48 -8.38 0.70
CA VAL A 9 -5.35 -9.51 0.25
C VAL A 9 -6.01 -10.26 1.41
N GLY A 10 -5.40 -10.27 2.60
CA GLY A 10 -5.93 -11.04 3.72
C GLY A 10 -5.77 -10.34 5.05
N ASN A 11 -6.37 -10.91 6.08
CA ASN A 11 -6.24 -10.44 7.45
C ASN A 11 -4.90 -10.87 8.08
N LYS A 12 -4.66 -10.45 9.32
CA LYS A 12 -3.44 -10.78 10.07
C LYS A 12 -3.15 -12.29 10.13
N LYS A 13 -4.16 -13.11 10.41
CA LYS A 13 -4.01 -14.58 10.50
C LYS A 13 -3.60 -15.19 9.16
N PHE A 14 -4.14 -14.70 8.05
CA PHE A 14 -3.72 -15.10 6.71
C PHE A 14 -2.26 -14.71 6.46
N VAL A 15 -1.86 -13.49 6.82
CA VAL A 15 -0.49 -13.00 6.63
C VAL A 15 0.51 -13.84 7.42
N GLU A 16 0.20 -14.16 8.68
CA GLU A 16 1.03 -15.02 9.53
C GLU A 16 1.25 -16.40 8.88
N LEU A 17 0.16 -17.04 8.44
CA LEU A 17 0.23 -18.34 7.77
C LEU A 17 1.01 -18.26 6.45
N TYR A 18 0.80 -17.20 5.65
CA TYR A 18 1.49 -17.00 4.39
C TYR A 18 3.01 -16.84 4.61
N ASN A 19 3.42 -15.96 5.52
CA ASN A 19 4.84 -15.73 5.83
C ASN A 19 5.50 -16.96 6.48
N GLU A 20 4.72 -17.82 7.13
CA GLU A 20 5.21 -19.12 7.60
C GLU A 20 5.50 -20.07 6.43
N LYS A 21 4.58 -20.19 5.47
CA LYS A 21 4.65 -21.19 4.39
C LYS A 21 5.43 -20.74 3.16
N VAL A 22 5.50 -19.44 2.88
CA VAL A 22 6.13 -18.87 1.68
C VAL A 22 7.32 -18.01 2.11
N LYS A 23 8.50 -18.63 2.22
CA LYS A 23 9.71 -17.96 2.76
C LYS A 23 10.32 -16.94 1.79
N ASP A 24 10.37 -17.27 0.50
CA ASP A 24 11.00 -16.42 -0.52
C ASP A 24 9.93 -15.57 -1.24
N SER A 25 9.25 -14.72 -0.48
CA SER A 25 8.23 -13.80 -1.01
C SER A 25 8.71 -12.35 -0.97
N TRP A 26 8.48 -11.63 -2.07
CA TRP A 26 8.87 -10.24 -2.26
C TRP A 26 7.73 -9.45 -2.86
N ARG A 27 7.62 -8.19 -2.47
CA ARG A 27 6.61 -7.25 -3.00
C ARG A 27 7.27 -5.94 -3.41
N ALA A 28 7.44 -5.72 -4.70
CA ALA A 28 7.91 -4.46 -5.23
C ALA A 28 6.77 -3.44 -5.26
N VAL A 29 7.01 -2.24 -4.74
CA VAL A 29 6.04 -1.16 -4.63
C VAL A 29 6.63 0.07 -5.30
N ASN A 30 5.92 0.63 -6.28
CA ASN A 30 6.32 1.91 -6.85
C ASN A 30 5.85 3.05 -5.93
N HIS A 31 6.65 4.10 -5.82
CA HIS A 31 6.44 5.19 -4.86
C HIS A 31 5.08 5.90 -4.99
N ARG A 32 4.57 6.03 -6.22
CA ARG A 32 3.28 6.68 -6.52
C ARG A 32 2.14 5.71 -6.84
N ASP A 33 2.34 4.42 -6.59
CA ASP A 33 1.31 3.42 -6.82
C ASP A 33 0.36 3.35 -5.63
N ILE A 34 -0.92 3.64 -5.89
CA ILE A 34 -1.98 3.64 -4.90
C ILE A 34 -2.45 2.23 -4.54
N ILE A 35 -2.25 1.24 -5.42
CA ILE A 35 -2.81 -0.11 -5.26
C ILE A 35 -2.25 -0.82 -4.03
N PRO A 36 -0.93 -0.79 -3.74
CA PRO A 36 -0.36 -1.31 -2.50
C PRO A 36 -0.90 -0.64 -1.25
N THR A 37 -1.51 0.54 -1.37
CA THR A 37 -2.02 1.24 -0.21
C THR A 37 -3.44 0.89 0.15
N VAL A 38 -4.13 -0.01 -0.56
CA VAL A 38 -5.54 -0.35 -0.28
C VAL A 38 -5.75 -1.87 -0.13
N PRO A 39 -6.78 -2.34 0.62
CA PRO A 39 -7.63 -1.59 1.56
C PRO A 39 -6.90 -1.24 2.87
N ARG A 40 -7.10 -0.06 3.48
CA ARG A 40 -6.38 0.38 4.70
C ARG A 40 -7.10 0.05 6.00
N LEU A 41 -8.41 0.29 6.08
CA LEU A 41 -9.13 0.31 7.36
C LEU A 41 -10.02 -0.92 7.60
N MET A 42 -10.00 -1.90 6.71
CA MET A 42 -10.90 -3.07 6.74
C MET A 42 -10.27 -4.35 7.35
N GLY A 43 -9.16 -4.23 8.09
CA GLY A 43 -8.48 -5.39 8.69
C GLY A 43 -7.54 -6.15 7.74
N TYR A 44 -7.30 -5.62 6.53
CA TYR A 44 -6.39 -6.21 5.55
C TYR A 44 -4.95 -5.84 5.86
N CYS A 45 -4.04 -6.80 5.68
CA CYS A 45 -2.62 -6.69 5.96
C CYS A 45 -1.79 -7.16 4.76
N HIS A 46 -0.55 -6.68 4.68
CA HIS A 46 0.39 -7.13 3.65
C HIS A 46 1.12 -8.39 4.05
N VAL A 47 1.35 -9.25 3.06
CA VAL A 47 2.33 -10.33 3.12
C VAL A 47 3.68 -9.80 2.67
N ALA A 48 4.76 -10.39 3.21
CA ALA A 48 6.14 -10.04 2.91
C ALA A 48 6.53 -8.56 3.17
N GLN A 49 7.82 -8.30 3.29
CA GLN A 49 8.32 -6.93 3.38
C GLN A 49 8.27 -6.25 2.00
N PRO A 50 7.84 -4.97 1.93
CA PRO A 50 7.85 -4.21 0.69
C PRO A 50 9.28 -3.81 0.29
N VAL A 51 9.56 -3.85 -1.01
CA VAL A 51 10.70 -3.21 -1.65
C VAL A 51 10.20 -1.99 -2.41
N TYR A 52 10.46 -0.80 -1.86
CA TYR A 52 10.04 0.44 -2.50
C TYR A 52 11.01 0.84 -3.61
N LEU A 53 10.47 1.01 -4.81
CA LEU A 53 11.20 1.56 -5.94
C LEU A 53 11.15 3.09 -5.83
N THR A 54 12.33 3.70 -5.67
CA THR A 54 12.47 5.14 -5.76
C THR A 54 12.86 5.53 -7.18
N ALA A 55 12.26 6.60 -7.70
CA ALA A 55 12.75 7.24 -8.91
C ALA A 55 14.06 7.97 -8.56
N GLY A 56 15.17 7.25 -8.67
CA GLY A 56 16.51 7.78 -8.48
C GLY A 56 17.35 7.45 -9.70
N TYR A 57 17.75 8.48 -10.45
CA TYR A 57 18.89 8.37 -11.34
C TYR A 57 20.05 7.81 -10.53
N GLN A 58 20.77 6.79 -11.03
CA GLN A 58 22.04 6.41 -10.41
C GLN A 58 22.89 7.69 -10.36
N LYS A 59 23.37 8.09 -9.18
CA LYS A 59 24.22 9.29 -8.98
C LYS A 59 25.49 9.32 -9.87
N ASN A 60 25.76 8.24 -10.61
CA ASN A 60 26.91 8.10 -11.51
C ASN A 60 26.54 8.18 -13.01
N ALA A 61 25.27 8.31 -13.36
CA ALA A 61 24.85 8.59 -14.73
C ALA A 61 24.63 10.09 -14.87
N MET A 62 25.15 10.64 -15.96
CA MET A 62 25.45 12.05 -16.18
C MET A 62 24.25 13.02 -16.11
N ALA A 63 24.61 14.28 -15.78
CA ALA A 63 23.91 15.55 -15.97
C ALA A 63 23.16 16.13 -14.76
N ASN A 64 23.50 17.40 -14.49
CA ASN A 64 22.95 18.30 -13.47
C ASN A 64 21.42 18.43 -13.58
N VAL A 65 20.67 17.50 -13.00
CA VAL A 65 19.25 17.66 -12.74
C VAL A 65 19.11 17.64 -11.23
N GLU A 66 18.78 18.79 -10.64
CA GLU A 66 18.49 18.87 -9.22
C GLU A 66 17.42 17.82 -8.87
N PRO A 67 17.67 16.92 -7.91
CA PRO A 67 16.68 15.92 -7.52
C PRO A 67 15.45 16.67 -7.02
N LEU A 68 14.30 16.48 -7.66
CA LEU A 68 13.04 16.85 -7.07
C LEU A 68 12.92 15.98 -5.81
N GLU A 69 13.12 16.57 -4.63
CA GLU A 69 12.91 15.89 -3.36
C GLU A 69 11.44 15.46 -3.31
N ASP A 70 11.16 14.21 -3.69
CA ASP A 70 9.81 13.65 -3.66
C ASP A 70 9.50 13.42 -2.17
N SER A 71 8.87 14.42 -1.56
CA SER A 71 8.48 14.49 -0.14
C SER A 71 7.41 13.47 0.28
N TYR A 72 7.22 12.40 -0.50
CA TYR A 72 6.17 11.41 -0.27
C TYR A 72 6.55 10.54 0.93
N GLN A 73 5.74 10.63 1.98
CA GLN A 73 5.87 9.76 3.15
C GLN A 73 5.47 8.33 2.77
N VAL A 74 6.31 7.37 3.14
CA VAL A 74 6.02 5.92 3.04
C VAL A 74 4.69 5.64 3.77
N ASP A 75 3.87 4.72 3.25
CA ASP A 75 2.57 4.35 3.86
C ASP A 75 2.76 3.56 5.18
N VAL A 76 3.21 4.25 6.23
CA VAL A 76 3.46 3.68 7.57
C VAL A 76 2.15 3.21 8.22
N ILE A 77 1.05 3.90 7.94
CA ILE A 77 -0.26 3.68 8.54
C ILE A 77 -0.85 2.34 8.10
N GLY A 78 -0.72 2.01 6.80
CA GLY A 78 -1.32 0.81 6.24
C GLY A 78 -0.51 -0.49 6.41
N GLU A 79 0.73 -0.40 6.91
CA GLU A 79 1.53 -1.58 7.32
C GLU A 79 1.27 -1.96 8.79
N ALA A 80 0.67 -1.05 9.58
CA ALA A 80 0.28 -1.30 10.96
C ALA A 80 -1.14 -1.89 11.08
N THR A 81 -1.38 -2.69 12.12
CA THR A 81 -2.71 -3.24 12.40
C THR A 81 -3.74 -2.11 12.63
N PRO A 82 -4.92 -2.16 11.99
CA PRO A 82 -5.94 -1.11 12.09
C PRO A 82 -6.39 -0.78 13.52
N ASP A 83 -6.27 -1.75 14.44
CA ASP A 83 -6.69 -1.61 15.84
C ASP A 83 -6.01 -0.44 16.59
N VAL A 84 -4.82 -0.04 16.16
CA VAL A 84 -4.05 1.06 16.78
C VAL A 84 -4.66 2.43 16.44
N ILE A 85 -5.33 2.56 15.29
CA ILE A 85 -5.87 3.83 14.76
C ILE A 85 -7.27 4.14 15.33
N MET A 86 -7.98 3.13 15.83
CA MET A 86 -9.42 3.21 16.15
C MET A 86 -9.80 4.00 17.42
N LYS A 87 -8.86 4.63 18.13
CA LYS A 87 -9.11 5.25 19.44
C LYS A 87 -9.53 6.73 19.45
N GLY A 88 -9.48 7.44 18.32
CA GLY A 88 -9.61 8.91 18.31
C GLY A 88 -10.87 9.50 17.66
N GLU A 89 -11.22 9.08 16.43
CA GLU A 89 -12.15 9.84 15.58
C GLU A 89 -13.05 8.94 14.72
N LYS A 90 -14.16 8.45 15.29
CA LYS A 90 -15.06 7.49 14.62
C LYS A 90 -15.63 8.02 13.29
N GLU A 91 -16.07 9.27 13.26
CA GLU A 91 -16.68 9.87 12.06
C GLU A 91 -15.67 10.01 10.90
N PHE A 92 -14.44 10.41 11.21
CA PHE A 92 -13.37 10.52 10.22
C PHE A 92 -12.98 9.16 9.66
N ILE A 93 -12.86 8.14 10.53
CA ILE A 93 -12.61 6.74 10.15
C ILE A 93 -13.72 6.22 9.24
N GLU A 94 -14.98 6.47 9.59
CA GLU A 94 -16.13 6.06 8.79
C GLU A 94 -16.13 6.74 7.42
N LYS A 95 -15.76 8.02 7.35
CA LYS A 95 -15.60 8.75 6.08
C LYS A 95 -14.52 8.11 5.20
N ILE A 96 -13.37 7.74 5.77
CA ILE A 96 -12.30 7.05 5.02
C ILE A 96 -12.79 5.68 4.53
N LEU A 97 -13.39 4.87 5.40
CA LEU A 97 -13.96 3.56 5.05
C LEU A 97 -14.96 3.66 3.89
N ASN A 98 -15.90 4.59 3.98
CA ASN A 98 -16.88 4.83 2.92
C ASN A 98 -16.22 5.28 1.61
N THR A 99 -15.11 6.02 1.69
CA THR A 99 -14.34 6.46 0.52
C THR A 99 -13.63 5.27 -0.15
N GLU A 100 -12.99 4.38 0.62
CA GLU A 100 -12.40 3.15 0.10
C GLU A 100 -13.45 2.25 -0.56
N ILE A 101 -14.62 2.05 0.08
CA ILE A 101 -15.72 1.26 -0.49
C ILE A 101 -16.17 1.83 -1.83
N LYS A 102 -16.32 3.16 -1.93
CA LYS A 102 -16.70 3.83 -3.18
C LYS A 102 -15.64 3.63 -4.25
N PHE A 103 -14.36 3.77 -3.91
CA PHE A 103 -13.25 3.53 -4.83
C PHE A 103 -13.27 2.11 -5.39
N PHE A 104 -13.41 1.09 -4.53
CA PHE A 104 -13.49 -0.30 -5.00
C PHE A 104 -14.72 -0.58 -5.86
N ARG A 105 -15.87 0.04 -5.54
CA ARG A 105 -17.07 -0.06 -6.39
C ARG A 105 -16.82 0.55 -7.77
N ALA A 106 -16.17 1.72 -7.82
CA ALA A 106 -15.85 2.42 -9.06
C ALA A 106 -14.86 1.66 -9.95
N ILE A 107 -13.87 0.98 -9.35
CA ILE A 107 -13.00 0.06 -10.09
C ILE A 107 -13.80 -1.12 -10.65
N ARG A 108 -14.67 -1.72 -9.83
CA ARG A 108 -15.45 -2.91 -10.22
C ARG A 108 -16.46 -2.62 -11.32
N ASP A 109 -17.13 -1.47 -11.28
CA ASP A 109 -18.13 -1.08 -12.28
C ASP A 109 -17.53 -0.32 -13.48
N GLY A 110 -16.23 -0.03 -13.44
CA GLY A 110 -15.50 0.64 -14.52
C GLY A 110 -15.66 2.16 -14.56
N SER A 111 -16.44 2.76 -13.67
CA SER A 111 -16.60 4.23 -13.60
C SER A 111 -15.33 4.97 -13.17
N ALA A 112 -14.34 4.28 -12.61
CA ALA A 112 -13.03 4.86 -12.33
C ALA A 112 -12.17 5.11 -13.57
N LEU A 113 -12.52 4.53 -14.73
CA LEU A 113 -11.75 4.60 -15.98
C LEU A 113 -12.42 5.42 -17.09
N MET A 114 -13.70 5.80 -16.92
CA MET A 114 -14.48 6.61 -17.86
C MET A 114 -14.59 8.05 -17.38
#